data_AF-A0A0B3WNZ8-F1
#
_entry.id   AF-A0A0B3WNZ8-F1
#
_cell.length_a   1.000
_cell.length_b   1.000
_cell.length_c   1.000
_cell.angle_alpha   90.00
_cell.angle_beta   90.00
_cell.angle_gamma   90.00
#
_symmetry.space_group_name_H-M   'P 1'
#
loop_
_entity.id
_entity.type
_entity.pdbx_description
1 polymer ?
#
loop_
_entity_poly.entity_id
_entity_poly.type
_entity_poly.pdbx_seq_one_letter_code
_entity_poly.pdbx_strand_id
1 'polypeptide(L)'
;MKKKILTTMILCLSILMIGCNQNKNLENMSHITTKDYTGIKWNEKIYIPFCTVDHDQRGKQIGIVDNDKNDKVYEYKGYSTDEWIISFYYSGEMDNSMLMREISVIDIPDNLHLEYE
;
A
#
# COMPACT_ATOMS: atom_id res chain seq x y z
N MET A 1 -37.61 33.10 28.52
CA MET A 1 -36.46 33.73 27.87
C MET A 1 -35.34 32.71 27.70
N LYS A 2 -34.90 32.54 26.45
CA LYS A 2 -33.54 32.19 26.00
C LYS A 2 -32.99 30.77 26.25
N LYS A 3 -32.94 30.00 25.12
CA LYS A 3 -31.82 29.18 24.60
C LYS A 3 -31.43 27.97 25.47
N LYS A 4 -31.31 26.75 24.94
CA LYS A 4 -30.43 26.35 23.84
C LYS A 4 -31.00 25.12 23.11
N ILE A 5 -31.38 25.32 21.84
CA ILE A 5 -31.45 24.27 20.83
C ILE A 5 -30.07 24.22 20.16
N LEU A 6 -29.67 23.02 19.75
CA LEU A 6 -28.59 22.71 18.80
C LEU A 6 -27.15 22.64 19.35
N THR A 7 -26.72 21.42 19.64
CA THR A 7 -25.34 20.95 19.34
C THR A 7 -25.44 19.44 19.10
N THR A 8 -25.70 19.03 17.86
CA THR A 8 -24.69 18.50 16.93
C THR A 8 -24.51 16.98 17.10
N MET A 9 -25.42 16.27 16.44
CA MET A 9 -25.18 14.98 15.79
C MET A 9 -23.90 15.10 14.95
N ILE A 10 -22.81 14.45 15.33
CA ILE A 10 -21.66 14.11 14.46
C ILE A 10 -20.84 13.00 15.13
N LEU A 11 -20.46 12.03 14.28
CA LEU A 11 -19.43 11.02 14.46
C LEU A 11 -19.80 9.69 15.13
N CYS A 12 -20.79 9.02 14.56
CA CYS A 12 -20.69 7.58 14.30
C CYS A 12 -19.53 7.34 13.31
N LEU A 13 -18.29 7.17 13.77
CA LEU A 13 -17.23 6.53 12.97
C LEU A 13 -16.02 6.11 13.83
N SER A 14 -16.22 5.13 14.72
CA SER A 14 -15.09 4.45 15.38
C SER A 14 -15.36 2.96 15.59
N ILE A 15 -16.06 2.36 14.63
CA ILE A 15 -16.11 0.92 14.39
C ILE A 15 -15.45 0.80 13.01
N LEU A 16 -14.26 0.24 12.82
CA LEU A 16 -13.96 -1.18 12.94
C LEU A 16 -12.43 -1.36 12.95
N MET A 17 -11.78 -1.42 14.12
CA MET A 17 -10.50 -2.12 14.21
C MET A 17 -10.80 -3.61 14.40
N ILE A 18 -11.41 -4.25 13.40
CA ILE A 18 -11.41 -5.72 13.31
C ILE A 18 -10.01 -6.08 12.82
N GLY A 19 -9.07 -6.13 13.77
CA GLY A 19 -7.83 -6.86 13.60
C GLY A 19 -8.17 -8.34 13.52
N CYS A 20 -8.61 -8.80 12.35
CA CYS A 20 -8.72 -10.22 12.07
C CYS A 20 -7.30 -10.74 11.88
N ASN A 21 -6.65 -11.07 12.99
CA ASN A 21 -5.37 -11.78 13.03
C ASN A 21 -5.61 -13.24 12.65
N GLN A 22 -6.01 -13.46 11.41
CA GLN A 22 -5.92 -14.76 10.78
C GLN A 22 -4.56 -14.77 10.08
N ASN A 23 -3.81 -15.86 10.21
CA ASN A 23 -2.72 -16.19 9.30
C ASN A 23 -3.31 -16.33 7.90
N LYS A 24 -3.66 -15.22 7.26
CA LYS A 24 -3.96 -15.17 5.84
C LYS A 24 -2.68 -15.65 5.17
N ASN A 25 -2.84 -16.69 4.34
CA ASN A 25 -1.80 -17.07 3.41
C ASN A 25 -1.40 -15.82 2.60
N LEU A 26 -0.12 -15.75 2.26
CA LEU A 26 0.37 -14.68 1.39
C LEU A 26 -0.40 -14.74 0.07
N GLU A 27 -0.91 -13.59 -0.38
CA GLU A 27 -1.56 -13.48 -1.67
C GLU A 27 -0.52 -13.64 -2.78
N ASN A 28 -0.91 -14.29 -3.87
CA ASN A 28 -0.08 -14.33 -5.07
C ASN A 28 -0.55 -13.26 -6.07
N MET A 29 0.27 -12.24 -6.24
CA MET A 29 0.07 -11.14 -7.19
C MET A 29 0.79 -11.47 -8.51
N SER A 30 0.64 -10.62 -9.52
CA SER A 30 1.36 -10.79 -10.79
C SER A 30 2.02 -9.51 -11.24
N HIS A 31 3.11 -9.61 -11.99
CA HIS A 31 3.62 -8.44 -12.69
C HIS A 31 2.66 -7.99 -13.79
N ILE A 32 2.71 -6.69 -14.07
CA ILE A 32 2.23 -6.11 -15.32
C ILE A 32 3.36 -5.28 -15.91
N THR A 33 3.82 -5.66 -17.10
CA THR A 33 4.90 -4.95 -17.79
C THR A 33 4.31 -4.11 -18.90
N THR A 34 4.61 -2.82 -18.86
CA THR A 34 4.38 -1.90 -19.97
C THR A 34 5.71 -1.59 -20.66
N LYS A 35 5.70 -0.70 -21.65
CA LYS A 35 6.94 -0.21 -22.25
C LYS A 35 7.77 0.62 -21.27
N ASP A 36 7.12 1.27 -20.31
CA ASP A 36 7.70 2.33 -19.50
C ASP A 36 8.03 1.86 -18.07
N TYR A 37 7.28 0.88 -17.54
CA TYR A 37 7.49 0.36 -16.19
C TYR A 37 7.00 -1.09 -16.02
N THR A 38 7.50 -1.74 -14.96
CA THR A 38 6.94 -2.97 -14.41
C THR A 38 6.17 -2.63 -13.13
N GLY A 39 4.86 -2.89 -13.15
CA GLY A 39 3.96 -2.73 -12.03
C GLY A 39 3.54 -4.08 -11.42
N ILE A 40 2.63 -4.00 -10.45
CA ILE A 40 2.01 -5.16 -9.81
C ILE A 40 0.51 -5.08 -10.01
N LYS A 41 -0.09 -6.17 -10.49
CA LYS A 41 -1.54 -6.37 -10.49
C LYS A 41 -1.93 -7.21 -9.29
N TRP A 42 -2.86 -6.70 -8.50
CA TRP A 42 -3.46 -7.42 -7.38
C TRP A 42 -4.98 -7.24 -7.42
N ASN A 43 -5.69 -8.36 -7.62
CA ASN A 43 -7.12 -8.36 -7.93
C ASN A 43 -7.42 -7.46 -9.15
N GLU A 44 -8.31 -6.47 -8.99
CA GLU A 44 -8.69 -5.51 -10.04
C GLU A 44 -7.82 -4.24 -10.03
N LYS A 45 -6.81 -4.16 -9.15
CA LYS A 45 -5.98 -2.98 -8.96
C LYS A 45 -4.65 -3.08 -9.68
N ILE A 46 -4.12 -1.93 -10.08
CA ILE A 46 -2.80 -1.80 -10.71
C ILE A 46 -1.96 -0.84 -9.88
N TYR A 47 -0.82 -1.34 -9.40
CA TYR A 47 0.16 -0.56 -8.67
C TYR A 47 1.36 -0.27 -9.55
N ILE A 48 1.74 1.00 -9.63
CA ILE A 48 2.84 1.49 -10.45
C ILE A 48 3.99 1.98 -9.57
N PRO A 49 5.25 1.87 -10.00
CA PRO A 49 6.39 2.41 -9.25
C PRO A 49 6.22 3.91 -8.97
N PHE A 50 6.62 4.35 -7.79
CA PHE A 50 6.49 5.75 -7.37
C PHE A 50 7.81 6.35 -6.90
N CYS A 51 8.45 5.76 -5.88
CA CYS A 51 9.76 6.16 -5.39
C CYS A 51 10.41 5.04 -4.58
N THR A 52 11.72 5.14 -4.36
CA THR A 52 12.42 4.28 -3.41
C THR A 52 12.11 4.67 -1.96
N VAL A 53 12.07 3.69 -1.06
CA VAL A 53 11.86 3.89 0.37
C VAL A 53 12.77 2.98 1.20
N ASP A 54 13.05 3.41 2.43
CA ASP A 54 13.83 2.64 3.38
C ASP A 54 13.11 1.36 3.84
N HIS A 55 13.91 0.36 4.24
CA HIS A 55 13.40 -0.95 4.69
C HIS A 55 12.51 -0.86 5.91
N ASP A 56 12.74 0.14 6.75
CA ASP A 56 11.99 0.37 7.97
C ASP A 56 10.57 0.89 7.71
N GLN A 57 10.26 1.27 6.46
CA GLN A 57 8.92 1.69 6.05
C GLN A 57 7.98 0.50 5.77
N ARG A 58 8.51 -0.73 5.68
CA ARG A 58 7.72 -1.96 5.44
C ARG A 58 6.90 -2.36 6.66
N GLY A 59 5.59 -2.53 6.46
CA GLY A 59 4.68 -3.15 7.41
C GLY A 59 4.67 -4.67 7.31
N LYS A 60 3.48 -5.28 7.44
CA LYS A 60 3.32 -6.74 7.32
C LYS A 60 3.54 -7.17 5.87
N GLN A 61 4.14 -8.34 5.66
CA GLN A 61 4.14 -8.97 4.34
C GLN A 61 2.73 -9.45 3.99
N ILE A 62 2.23 -9.06 2.83
CA ILE A 62 0.87 -9.36 2.37
C ILE A 62 0.84 -10.28 1.15
N GLY A 63 1.93 -10.38 0.40
CA GLY A 63 1.98 -11.24 -0.76
C GLY A 63 3.36 -11.54 -1.31
N ILE A 64 3.33 -12.25 -2.43
CA ILE A 64 4.44 -12.51 -3.33
C ILE A 64 4.00 -12.26 -4.78
N VAL A 65 4.93 -12.09 -5.70
CA VAL A 65 4.63 -11.88 -7.13
C VAL A 65 5.02 -13.12 -7.93
N ASP A 66 4.13 -13.57 -8.83
CA ASP A 66 4.37 -14.67 -9.77
C ASP A 66 4.85 -15.99 -9.13
N ASN A 67 4.41 -16.26 -7.90
CA ASN A 67 4.81 -17.37 -7.03
C ASN A 67 6.30 -17.39 -6.65
N ASP A 68 7.04 -16.29 -6.86
CA ASP A 68 8.43 -16.14 -6.41
C ASP A 68 8.47 -15.71 -4.94
N LYS A 69 9.08 -16.55 -4.08
CA LYS A 69 9.20 -16.26 -2.64
C LYS A 69 10.16 -15.10 -2.33
N ASN A 70 11.01 -14.74 -3.28
CA ASN A 70 11.92 -13.62 -3.17
C ASN A 70 11.26 -12.30 -3.60
N ASP A 71 10.27 -12.34 -4.49
CA ASP A 71 9.52 -11.17 -4.91
C ASP A 71 8.35 -10.92 -3.96
N LYS A 72 8.57 -10.08 -2.96
CA LYS A 72 7.67 -9.91 -1.81
C LYS A 72 6.94 -8.58 -1.89
N VAL A 73 5.71 -8.59 -1.41
CA VAL A 73 4.88 -7.40 -1.29
C VAL A 73 4.52 -7.15 0.18
N TYR A 74 4.73 -5.90 0.62
CA TYR A 74 4.49 -5.45 1.99
C TYR A 74 3.49 -4.29 2.03
N GLU A 75 2.85 -4.12 3.19
CA GLU A 75 2.16 -2.88 3.54
C GLU A 75 3.15 -1.71 3.60
N TYR A 76 2.71 -0.51 3.24
CA TYR A 76 3.39 0.73 3.58
C TYR A 76 2.85 1.26 4.92
N LYS A 77 3.72 1.41 5.94
CA LYS A 77 3.30 1.75 7.31
C LYS A 77 2.46 3.03 7.37
N GLY A 78 1.27 2.93 7.96
CA GLY A 78 0.37 4.07 8.17
C GLY A 78 -0.54 4.40 6.99
N TYR A 79 -0.45 3.64 5.89
CA TYR A 79 -1.25 3.85 4.68
C TYR A 79 -2.09 2.61 4.35
N SER A 80 -3.20 2.83 3.62
CA SER A 80 -4.04 1.73 3.17
C SER A 80 -3.34 0.95 2.07
N THR A 81 -3.43 -0.39 2.12
CA THR A 81 -3.01 -1.24 1.00
C THR A 81 -3.86 -1.03 -0.25
N ASP A 82 -5.02 -0.37 -0.11
CA ASP A 82 -5.83 0.01 -1.24
C ASP A 82 -5.21 1.12 -2.09
N GLU A 83 -4.23 1.84 -1.54
CA GLU A 83 -3.60 3.01 -2.13
C GLU A 83 -2.09 2.80 -2.34
N TRP A 84 -1.42 2.14 -1.40
CA TRP A 84 0.03 2.04 -1.35
C TRP A 84 0.49 0.63 -0.95
N ILE A 85 1.44 0.08 -1.68
CA ILE A 85 2.15 -1.15 -1.33
C ILE A 85 3.65 -0.96 -1.52
N ILE A 86 4.46 -1.79 -0.87
CA ILE A 86 5.90 -1.84 -1.10
C ILE A 86 6.22 -3.13 -1.86
N SER A 87 6.86 -2.98 -3.01
CA SER A 87 7.53 -4.07 -3.73
C SER A 87 8.97 -4.22 -3.24
N PHE A 88 9.40 -5.45 -3.03
CA PHE A 88 10.75 -5.77 -2.58
C PHE A 88 11.20 -7.13 -3.09
N TYR A 89 12.22 -7.13 -3.94
CA TYR A 89 12.89 -8.35 -4.38
C TYR A 89 14.06 -8.66 -3.45
N TYR A 90 14.03 -9.83 -2.80
CA TYR A 90 15.12 -10.30 -1.96
C TYR A 90 16.17 -11.05 -2.79
N SER A 91 17.18 -10.33 -3.27
CA SER A 91 18.32 -10.89 -4.00
C SER A 91 19.42 -11.41 -3.08
N GLY A 92 19.48 -10.91 -1.84
CA GLY A 92 20.55 -11.19 -0.88
C GLY A 92 21.58 -10.06 -0.76
N GLU A 93 21.39 -8.95 -1.48
CA GLU A 93 22.24 -7.75 -1.49
C GLU A 93 21.57 -6.56 -0.77
N MET A 94 22.14 -5.35 -0.88
CA MET A 94 21.51 -4.10 -0.43
C MET A 94 20.34 -3.69 -1.36
N ASP A 95 19.29 -4.51 -1.39
CA ASP A 95 18.10 -4.30 -2.22
C ASP A 95 17.27 -3.14 -1.66
N ASN A 96 16.93 -2.12 -2.44
CA ASN A 96 16.01 -1.06 -1.96
C ASN A 96 14.54 -1.47 -2.12
N SER A 97 13.67 -0.95 -1.26
CA SER A 97 12.23 -1.13 -1.39
C SER A 97 11.65 -0.11 -2.36
N MET A 98 10.77 -0.55 -3.26
CA MET A 98 10.05 0.33 -4.17
C MET A 98 8.65 0.57 -3.61
N LEU A 99 8.33 1.83 -3.32
CA LEU A 99 6.96 2.23 -3.04
C LEU A 99 6.17 2.23 -4.35
N MET A 100 5.03 1.55 -4.31
CA MET A 100 4.13 1.43 -5.45
C MET A 100 2.79 2.10 -5.08
N ARG A 101 2.29 2.93 -6.00
CA ARG A 101 1.03 3.64 -5.86
C ARG A 101 -0.05 2.95 -6.69
N GLU A 102 -1.24 2.77 -6.14
CA GLU A 102 -2.40 2.36 -6.93
C GLU A 102 -2.76 3.47 -7.94
N ILE A 103 -2.97 3.11 -9.21
CA ILE A 103 -3.03 4.07 -10.32
C ILE A 103 -4.13 5.13 -10.20
N SER A 104 -5.21 4.86 -9.46
CA SER A 104 -6.32 5.81 -9.25
C SER A 104 -6.07 6.80 -8.10
N VAL A 105 -5.03 6.60 -7.29
CA VAL A 105 -4.68 7.50 -6.18
C VAL A 105 -4.09 8.80 -6.72
N ILE A 106 -4.81 9.90 -6.50
CA ILE A 106 -4.40 11.25 -6.90
C ILE A 106 -3.88 12.09 -5.73
N ASP A 107 -4.22 11.72 -4.49
CA ASP A 107 -3.79 12.42 -3.28
C ASP A 107 -2.45 11.85 -2.81
N ILE A 108 -1.38 12.62 -3.02
CA ILE A 108 -0.01 12.20 -2.73
C ILE A 108 0.42 12.86 -1.42
N PRO A 109 0.85 12.09 -0.41
CA PRO A 109 1.36 12.65 0.84
C PRO A 109 2.50 13.65 0.60
N ASP A 110 2.47 14.80 1.28
CA ASP A 110 3.44 15.89 1.09
C ASP A 110 4.91 15.47 1.28
N ASN A 111 5.14 14.42 2.08
CA ASN A 111 6.46 13.89 2.37
C ASN A 111 6.96 12.87 1.32
N LEU A 112 6.18 12.59 0.28
CA LEU A 112 6.52 11.70 -0.82
C LEU A 112 6.71 12.50 -2.11
N HIS A 113 7.80 12.22 -2.81
CA HIS A 113 8.12 12.85 -4.08
C HIS A 113 8.24 11.77 -5.17
N LEU A 114 7.65 12.05 -6.34
CA LEU A 114 7.75 11.19 -7.51
C LEU A 114 9.20 11.13 -7.98
N GLU A 115 9.75 9.93 -8.11
CA GLU A 115 11.07 9.71 -8.74
C GLU A 115 10.94 9.24 -10.20
N TYR A 116 9.74 8.81 -10.59
CA TYR A 116 9.44 8.26 -11.91
C TYR A 116 8.27 9.04 -12.53
N GLU A 117 8.49 9.59 -13.74
CA GLU A 117 7.49 10.31 -14.56
C GLU A 117 6.86 9.40 -15.62
#